data_AF-A0A2V9PJI5-F1
#
_entry.id   AF-A0A2V9PJI5-F1
#
_cell.length_a   1.000
_cell.length_b   1.000
_cell.length_c   1.000
_cell.angle_alpha   90.00
_cell.angle_beta   90.00
_cell.angle_gamma   90.00
#
_symmetry.space_group_name_H-M   'P 1'
#
loop_
_entity.id
_entity.type
_entity.pdbx_description
1 polymer ?
#
loop_
_entity_poly.entity_id
_entity_poly.type
_entity_poly.pdbx_seq_one_letter_code
_entity_poly.pdbx_strand_id
1 'polypeptide(L)'
;KNVDPSAPQTTVSMVAVSTSPRVVKVSFSPQPETTFHVGAVPYKAQQYLLKIEIGGVKGKIAPLVGKQPADIHLWLIKSEAPTFVRFQGQLYEGGPVWRMELTDPREGSPEGQKE
;
A
#
# COMPACT_ATOMS: atom_id res chain seq x y z
N LYS A 1 7.40 15.25 7.13
CA LYS A 1 5.92 15.34 7.16
C LYS A 1 5.40 13.91 7.03
N ASN A 2 4.57 13.46 7.97
CA ASN A 2 3.92 12.14 7.91
C ASN A 2 2.58 12.25 7.17
N VAL A 3 2.09 11.14 6.62
CA VAL A 3 0.74 11.09 5.99
C VAL A 3 -0.31 11.17 7.10
N ASP A 4 -1.19 12.17 7.02
CA ASP A 4 -2.28 12.34 7.99
C ASP A 4 -3.45 11.42 7.61
N PRO A 5 -3.82 10.42 8.45
CA PRO A 5 -4.95 9.53 8.17
C PRO A 5 -6.33 10.21 8.25
N SER A 6 -6.42 11.42 8.83
CA SER A 6 -7.68 12.19 8.86
C SER A 6 -7.97 12.93 7.55
N ALA A 7 -6.94 13.14 6.72
CA ALA A 7 -7.11 13.72 5.40
C ALA A 7 -7.68 12.67 4.43
N PRO A 8 -8.66 13.03 3.57
CA PRO A 8 -9.29 12.07 2.64
C PRO A 8 -8.30 11.51 1.62
N GLN A 9 -7.26 12.28 1.29
CA GLN A 9 -6.16 11.84 0.45
C GLN A 9 -4.93 12.73 0.69
N THR A 10 -3.74 12.13 0.65
CA THR A 10 -2.46 12.85 0.59
C THR A 10 -1.74 12.49 -0.70
N THR A 11 -1.30 13.48 -1.48
CA THR A 11 -0.53 13.24 -2.71
C THR A 11 0.91 13.71 -2.52
N VAL A 12 1.86 12.86 -2.91
CA VAL A 12 3.29 13.17 -2.91
C VAL A 12 3.89 12.92 -4.30
N SER A 13 5.06 13.50 -4.55
CA SER A 13 5.86 13.22 -5.74
C SER A 13 6.88 12.13 -5.44
N MET A 14 7.04 11.17 -6.34
CA MET A 14 8.02 10.08 -6.24
C MET A 14 8.78 9.95 -7.56
N VAL A 15 10.08 9.63 -7.50
CA VAL A 15 10.82 9.21 -8.69
C VAL A 15 10.54 7.73 -8.92
N ALA A 16 9.83 7.41 -10.00
CA ALA A 16 9.67 6.05 -10.47
C ALA A 16 10.96 5.60 -11.17
N VAL A 17 11.64 4.61 -10.58
CA VAL A 17 12.88 4.05 -11.13
C VAL A 17 12.52 2.98 -12.15
N SER A 18 12.78 3.28 -13.43
CA SER A 18 12.66 2.33 -14.53
C SER A 18 13.68 2.63 -15.63
N THR A 19 13.60 1.99 -16.80
CA THR A 19 14.51 2.26 -17.93
C THR A 19 14.42 3.71 -18.43
N SER A 20 13.33 4.42 -18.11
CA SER A 20 13.19 5.86 -18.32
C SER A 20 12.63 6.48 -17.03
N PRO A 21 13.50 6.79 -16.05
CA PRO A 21 13.09 7.33 -14.77
C PRO A 21 12.29 8.61 -14.94
N ARG A 22 11.24 8.77 -14.13
CA ARG A 22 10.38 9.95 -14.19
C ARG A 22 9.77 10.26 -12.84
N VAL A 23 9.41 11.53 -12.61
CA VAL A 23 8.62 11.92 -11.45
C VAL A 23 7.15 11.57 -11.72
N VAL A 24 6.55 10.82 -10.81
CA VAL A 24 5.12 10.48 -10.79
C VAL A 24 4.48 11.04 -9.53
N LYS A 25 3.15 11.17 -9.55
CA LYS A 25 2.39 11.42 -8.33
C LYS A 25 1.97 10.09 -7.72
N VAL A 26 1.97 10.03 -6.39
CA VAL A 26 1.43 8.90 -5.63
C VAL A 26 0.38 9.46 -4.68
N SER A 27 -0.87 9.02 -4.84
CA SER A 27 -1.96 9.32 -3.93
C SER A 27 -2.06 8.24 -2.86
N PHE A 28 -2.21 8.68 -1.61
CA PHE A 28 -2.41 7.86 -0.43
C PHE A 28 -3.82 8.14 0.08
N SER A 29 -4.70 7.15 0.00
CA SER A 29 -6.08 7.24 0.50
C SER A 29 -6.21 6.34 1.72
N PRO A 30 -6.43 6.89 2.93
CA PRO A 30 -6.68 6.07 4.11
C PRO A 30 -7.94 5.22 3.90
N GLN A 31 -7.86 3.97 4.35
CA GLN A 31 -8.97 3.01 4.39
C GLN A 31 -9.36 2.76 5.85
N PRO A 32 -10.47 2.04 6.13
CA PRO A 32 -10.77 1.63 7.49
C PRO A 32 -9.59 0.91 8.15
N GLU A 33 -9.37 1.15 9.45
CA GLU A 33 -8.34 0.46 10.21
C GLU A 33 -8.59 -1.05 10.23
N THR A 34 -7.52 -1.82 10.17
CA THR A 34 -7.55 -3.27 10.23
C THR A 34 -6.86 -3.73 11.51
N THR A 35 -7.48 -4.63 12.27
CA THR A 35 -6.81 -5.28 13.40
C THR A 35 -6.12 -6.55 12.92
N PHE A 36 -4.82 -6.65 13.21
CA PHE A 36 -4.01 -7.84 12.99
C PHE A 36 -3.58 -8.45 14.31
N HIS A 37 -3.45 -9.77 14.36
CA HIS A 37 -2.80 -10.48 15.44
C HIS A 37 -1.48 -11.03 14.94
N VAL A 38 -0.40 -10.72 15.67
CA VAL A 38 0.90 -11.39 15.49
C VAL A 38 1.13 -12.19 16.77
N GLY A 39 1.01 -13.52 16.65
CA GLY A 39 0.85 -14.37 17.82
C GLY A 39 -0.40 -13.98 18.62
N ALA A 40 -0.25 -13.77 19.93
CA ALA A 40 -1.34 -13.39 20.83
C ALA A 40 -1.56 -11.86 20.94
N VAL A 41 -0.74 -11.04 20.27
CA VAL A 41 -0.77 -9.59 20.43
C VAL A 41 -1.59 -8.95 19.31
N PRO A 42 -2.68 -8.21 19.63
CA PRO A 42 -3.41 -7.43 18.65
C PRO A 42 -2.70 -6.12 18.32
N TYR A 43 -2.66 -5.78 17.04
CA TYR A 43 -2.15 -4.54 16.49
C TYR A 43 -3.21 -3.89 15.61
N LYS A 44 -3.51 -2.62 15.86
CA LYS A 44 -4.29 -1.80 14.93
C LYS A 44 -3.36 -1.23 13.87
N ALA A 45 -3.66 -1.52 12.61
CA ALA A 45 -2.93 -1.00 11.47
C ALA A 45 -3.83 -0.05 10.66
N GLN A 46 -3.31 1.13 10.37
CA GLN A 46 -3.91 2.01 9.38
C GLN A 46 -3.65 1.40 8.00
N GLN A 47 -4.72 1.08 7.28
CA GLN A 47 -4.63 0.68 5.88
C GLN A 47 -4.60 1.92 4.98
N TYR A 48 -3.72 1.92 3.99
CA TYR A 48 -3.71 2.88 2.90
C TYR A 48 -3.85 2.16 1.55
N LEU A 49 -4.66 2.74 0.68
CA LEU A 49 -4.65 2.46 -0.75
C LEU A 49 -3.76 3.51 -1.44
N LEU A 50 -2.72 3.04 -2.11
CA LEU A 50 -1.77 3.86 -2.84
C LEU A 50 -2.01 3.67 -4.33
N LYS A 51 -2.10 4.79 -5.06
CA LYS A 51 -2.21 4.79 -6.52
C LYS A 51 -1.08 5.59 -7.14
N ILE A 52 -0.36 4.96 -8.07
CA ILE A 52 0.64 5.64 -8.88
C ILE A 52 -0.06 6.29 -10.07
N GLU A 53 -0.05 7.61 -10.10
CA GLU A 53 -0.67 8.41 -11.14
C GLU A 53 0.38 8.69 -12.23
N ILE A 54 0.26 7.96 -13.34
CA ILE A 54 1.00 8.27 -14.56
C ILE A 54 0.32 9.50 -15.17
N GLY A 55 0.90 10.70 -15.01
CA GLY A 55 0.31 11.92 -15.56
C GLY A 55 0.26 11.97 -17.10
N GLY A 56 -0.49 12.93 -17.63
CA GLY A 56 -0.50 13.26 -19.06
C GLY A 56 -1.17 12.20 -19.97
N VAL A 57 -0.83 12.24 -21.27
CA VAL A 57 -1.40 11.33 -22.28
C VAL A 57 -1.05 9.86 -21.98
N LYS A 58 0.16 9.60 -21.46
CA LYS A 58 0.60 8.24 -21.10
C LYS A 58 -0.31 7.59 -20.06
N GLY A 59 -0.79 8.35 -19.07
CA GLY A 59 -1.76 7.85 -18.08
C GLY A 59 -3.08 7.42 -18.68
N LYS A 60 -3.60 8.22 -19.60
CA LYS A 60 -4.92 7.96 -20.21
C LYS A 60 -4.95 6.67 -21.01
N ILE A 61 -3.83 6.31 -21.64
CA ILE A 61 -3.73 5.07 -22.45
C ILE A 61 -3.17 3.88 -21.66
N ALA A 62 -2.58 4.10 -20.48
CA ALA A 62 -1.92 3.05 -19.71
C ALA A 62 -2.80 1.82 -19.44
N PRO A 63 -4.10 1.94 -19.11
CA PRO A 63 -4.99 0.78 -18.96
C PRO A 63 -5.14 -0.03 -20.26
N LEU A 64 -5.23 0.66 -21.41
CA LEU A 64 -5.43 0.01 -22.72
C LEU A 64 -4.21 -0.79 -23.16
N VAL A 65 -3.01 -0.36 -22.78
CA VAL A 65 -1.74 -1.02 -23.14
C VAL A 65 -1.17 -1.90 -22.01
N GLY A 66 -1.94 -2.13 -20.94
CA GLY A 66 -1.50 -2.93 -19.78
C GLY A 66 -0.31 -2.34 -19.03
N LYS A 67 -0.12 -1.02 -19.10
CA LYS A 67 0.97 -0.28 -18.41
C LYS A 67 0.50 0.50 -17.20
N GLN A 68 -0.76 0.37 -16.81
CA GLN A 68 -1.26 0.94 -15.57
C GLN A 68 -0.64 0.16 -14.39
N PRO A 69 0.04 0.84 -13.44
CA PRO A 69 0.54 0.19 -12.25
C PRO A 69 -0.62 -0.37 -11.43
N ALA A 70 -0.41 -1.52 -10.81
CA ALA A 70 -1.37 -2.09 -9.89
C ALA A 70 -1.54 -1.19 -8.66
N ASP A 71 -2.73 -1.21 -8.08
CA ASP A 71 -2.99 -0.57 -6.79
C ASP A 71 -2.08 -1.19 -5.71
N ILE A 72 -1.55 -0.35 -4.83
CA ILE A 72 -0.69 -0.76 -3.72
C ILE A 72 -1.49 -0.66 -2.42
N HIS A 73 -1.54 -1.75 -1.66
CA HIS A 73 -2.16 -1.78 -0.33
C HIS A 73 -1.09 -1.85 0.73
N LEU A 74 -1.24 -1.03 1.77
CA LEU A 74 -0.23 -0.86 2.81
C LEU A 74 -0.90 -0.82 4.18
N TRP A 75 -0.51 -1.73 5.08
CA TRP A 75 -0.99 -1.76 6.46
C TRP A 75 0.15 -1.35 7.39
N LEU A 76 -0.03 -0.24 8.07
CA LEU A 76 0.97 0.41 8.90
C LEU A 76 0.53 0.50 10.36
N ILE A 77 1.31 -0.05 11.28
CA ILE A 77 1.15 0.24 12.70
C ILE A 77 1.64 1.67 12.94
N LYS A 78 0.77 2.51 13.50
CA LYS A 78 1.13 3.87 13.88
C LYS A 78 1.90 3.83 15.21
N SER A 79 3.20 4.10 15.14
CA SER A 79 4.11 4.21 16.28
C SER A 79 5.16 5.29 15.99
N GLU A 80 6.09 5.50 16.91
CA GLU A 80 7.25 6.38 16.69
C GLU A 80 8.12 5.91 15.50
N ALA A 81 8.24 4.59 15.33
CA ALA A 81 8.92 3.95 14.21
C ALA A 81 7.88 3.15 13.37
N PRO A 82 7.29 3.74 12.32
CA PRO A 82 6.24 3.10 11.54
C PRO A 82 6.64 1.71 11.05
N THR A 83 5.79 0.73 11.30
CA THR A 83 6.07 -0.68 10.97
C THR A 83 5.04 -1.21 9.98
N PHE A 84 5.49 -1.79 8.87
CA PHE A 84 4.62 -2.47 7.91
C PHE A 84 4.17 -3.82 8.48
N VAL A 85 2.86 -4.02 8.61
CA VAL A 85 2.28 -5.33 8.92
C VAL A 85 2.17 -6.16 7.66
N ARG A 86 1.70 -5.53 6.59
CA ARG A 86 1.49 -6.12 5.27
C ARG A 86 1.68 -5.04 4.20
N PHE A 87 2.22 -5.46 3.07
CA PHE A 87 2.28 -4.74 1.81
C PHE A 87 1.76 -5.67 0.72
N GLN A 88 0.95 -5.14 -0.19
CA GLN A 88 0.57 -5.83 -1.42
C GLN A 88 0.67 -4.86 -2.60
N GLY A 89 1.58 -5.12 -3.55
CA GLY A 89 1.79 -4.22 -4.67
C GLY A 89 2.94 -4.63 -5.58
N GLN A 90 3.14 -3.88 -6.67
CA GLN A 90 4.29 -4.06 -7.56
C GLN A 90 5.54 -3.40 -6.97
N LEU A 91 6.69 -4.05 -7.11
CA LEU A 91 7.99 -3.52 -6.68
C LEU A 91 8.77 -2.84 -7.82
N TYR A 92 8.39 -3.10 -9.06
CA TYR A 92 9.02 -2.51 -10.26
C TYR A 92 8.02 -2.47 -11.42
N GLU A 93 8.32 -1.64 -12.44
CA GLU A 93 7.47 -1.47 -13.62
C GLU A 93 7.25 -2.81 -14.36
N GLY A 94 5.98 -3.21 -14.54
CA GLY A 94 5.61 -4.45 -15.23
C GLY A 94 5.88 -5.73 -14.43
N GLY A 95 6.34 -5.62 -13.18
CA GLY A 95 6.53 -6.77 -12.30
C GLY A 95 5.23 -7.37 -11.76
N PRO A 96 5.29 -8.54 -11.12
CA PRO A 96 4.12 -9.11 -10.45
C PRO A 96 3.75 -8.32 -9.19
N VAL A 97 2.54 -8.57 -8.68
CA VAL A 97 2.13 -8.10 -7.36
C VAL A 97 2.75 -9.02 -6.31
N TRP A 98 3.55 -8.44 -5.42
CA TRP A 98 4.14 -9.11 -4.29
C TRP A 98 3.29 -8.89 -3.05
N ARG A 99 3.25 -9.90 -2.18
CA ARG A 99 2.80 -9.75 -0.79
C ARG A 99 4.00 -9.91 0.13
N MET A 100 4.23 -8.94 1.00
CA MET A 100 5.23 -8.99 2.06
C MET A 100 4.54 -8.66 3.37
N GLU A 101 4.76 -9.45 4.41
CA GLU A 101 4.07 -9.27 5.69
C GLU A 101 4.92 -9.78 6.86
N LEU A 102 4.56 -9.37 8.08
CA LEU A 102 5.16 -9.93 9.31
C LEU A 102 4.92 -11.44 9.38
N THR A 103 5.68 -12.16 10.20
CA THR A 103 5.46 -13.60 10.38
C THR A 103 4.12 -13.86 11.05
N ASP A 104 3.28 -14.69 10.41
CA ASP A 104 1.94 -15.09 10.86
C ASP A 104 0.99 -13.93 11.26
N PRO A 105 0.70 -12.97 10.35
CA PRO A 105 -0.20 -11.88 10.64
C PRO A 105 -1.64 -12.31 10.32
N ARG A 106 -2.46 -12.44 11.35
CA ARG A 106 -3.86 -12.88 11.23
C ARG A 106 -4.80 -11.67 11.28
N GLU A 107 -5.57 -11.46 10.23
CA GLU A 107 -6.52 -10.35 10.15
C GLU A 107 -7.82 -10.70 10.90
N GLY A 108 -8.36 -9.75 11.67
CA GLY A 108 -9.59 -9.96 12.43
C GLY A 108 -9.37 -10.58 13.81
N SER A 109 -10.40 -11.26 14.37
CA SER A 109 -10.39 -11.87 15.71
C SER A 109 -9.62 -13.21 15.72
N PRO A 110 -8.97 -13.62 16.84
CA PRO A 110 -8.31 -14.93 16.93
C PRO A 110 -9.27 -16.13 16.85
N GLU A 111 -10.59 -15.91 16.98
CA GLU A 111 -11.61 -16.95 16.92
C GLU A 111 -11.89 -17.38 15.47
N GLY A 112 -11.00 -18.19 14.91
CA GLY A 112 -11.16 -18.78 13.59
C GLY A 112 -10.50 -20.15 13.40
N GLN A 113 -9.96 -20.75 14.47
CA GLN A 113 -9.41 -22.11 14.45
C GLN A 113 -10.07 -22.92 15.57
N LYS A 114 -11.24 -23.48 15.28
CA LYS A 114 -11.59 -24.79 15.82
C LYS A 114 -10.99 -25.81 14.86
N GLU A 115 -10.02 -26.57 15.34
CA GLU A 115 -9.72 -27.90 14.81
C GLU A 115 -10.95 -28.81 14.92
#